data_AF-A0ABD2CAC1-F1
#
_entry.id   AF-A0ABD2CAC1-F1
#
_cell.length_a   1.000
_cell.length_b   1.000
_cell.length_c   1.000
_cell.angle_alpha   90.00
_cell.angle_beta   90.00
_cell.angle_gamma   90.00
#
_symmetry.space_group_name_H-M   'P 1'
#
loop_
_entity.id
_entity.type
_entity.pdbx_description
1 polymer ?
#
loop_
_entity_poly.entity_id
_entity_poly.type
_entity_poly.pdbx_seq_one_letter_code
_entity_poly.pdbx_strand_id
1 'polypeptide(L)'
;MINYKIQNQADCDCDDVLLGGACFSHGPYTFYKAVRIGNGRVLRLGNFFLTKLWSDADLVSIGELQLLWMDSRGPNQPLASLRLYFLPENTPDGRRDTHGEYK
;
A
#
# COMPACT_ATOMS: atom_id res chain seq x y z
N MET A 1 2.33 -1.43 13.28
CA MET A 1 1.88 -1.81 11.92
C MET A 1 0.78 -0.82 11.55
N ILE A 2 1.01 0.03 10.55
CA ILE A 2 -0.03 0.94 10.08
C ILE A 2 -0.88 0.17 9.07
N ASN A 3 -2.17 0.00 9.36
CA ASN A 3 -3.12 -0.62 8.44
C ASN A 3 -3.61 0.46 7.49
N TYR A 4 -3.32 0.30 6.20
CA TYR A 4 -3.83 1.21 5.18
C TYR A 4 -5.05 0.54 4.55
N LYS A 5 -6.19 1.22 4.63
CA LYS A 5 -7.24 0.96 3.65
C LYS A 5 -6.62 1.28 2.29
N ILE A 6 -6.75 0.40 1.31
CA ILE A 6 -6.38 0.75 -0.06
C ILE A 6 -7.37 1.83 -0.48
N GLN A 7 -7.01 3.09 -0.26
CA GLN A 7 -7.73 4.25 -0.73
C GLN A 7 -6.78 5.00 -1.65
N ASN A 8 -6.69 4.52 -2.89
CA ASN A 8 -6.44 5.45 -3.98
C ASN A 8 -7.77 6.12 -4.27
N GLN A 9 -8.03 7.25 -3.59
CA GLN A 9 -9.09 8.15 -3.99
C GLN A 9 -8.57 8.96 -5.19
N ALA A 10 -8.52 8.31 -6.34
CA ALA A 10 -8.82 8.98 -7.59
C ALA A 10 -10.33 8.81 -7.75
N ASP A 11 -11.07 9.91 -7.90
CA ASP A 11 -12.40 9.86 -8.50
C ASP A 11 -12.30 9.03 -9.78
N CYS A 12 -12.85 7.81 -9.78
CA CYS A 12 -13.19 6.94 -10.92
C CYS A 12 -13.50 5.51 -10.41
N ASP A 13 -14.76 5.20 -10.15
CA ASP A 13 -15.52 4.01 -10.61
C ASP A 13 -14.81 2.65 -10.89
N CYS A 14 -13.77 2.23 -10.17
CA CYS A 14 -13.14 0.91 -10.41
C CYS A 14 -12.99 0.07 -9.14
N ASP A 15 -13.66 -1.08 -9.14
CA ASP A 15 -13.56 -2.12 -8.13
C ASP A 15 -12.11 -2.63 -8.05
N ASP A 16 -11.44 -2.44 -6.91
CA ASP A 16 -10.17 -3.12 -6.64
C ASP A 16 -10.43 -4.64 -6.59
N VAL A 17 -9.84 -5.39 -7.53
CA VAL A 17 -10.08 -6.83 -7.67
C VAL A 17 -8.92 -7.64 -7.13
N LEU A 18 -9.17 -8.45 -6.10
CA LEU A 18 -8.23 -9.45 -5.63
C LEU A 18 -7.96 -10.50 -6.72
N LEU A 19 -6.69 -10.83 -6.93
CA LEU A 19 -6.27 -11.75 -7.99
C LEU A 19 -5.75 -13.07 -7.41
N GLY A 20 -6.19 -14.16 -8.05
CA GLY A 20 -5.86 -15.52 -7.63
C GLY A 20 -6.75 -16.03 -6.48
N GLY A 21 -6.56 -17.30 -6.12
CA GLY A 21 -7.25 -17.89 -4.98
C GLY A 21 -6.75 -17.33 -3.65
N ALA A 22 -7.61 -17.42 -2.63
CA ALA A 22 -7.20 -17.18 -1.25
C ALA A 22 -6.03 -18.11 -0.90
N CYS A 23 -5.00 -17.54 -0.30
CA CYS A 23 -3.79 -18.28 0.03
C CYS A 23 -3.84 -18.89 1.43
N PHE A 24 -4.56 -18.24 2.35
CA PHE A 24 -4.74 -18.67 3.73
C PHE A 24 -5.88 -17.87 4.38
N SER A 25 -6.48 -18.42 5.44
CA SER A 25 -7.44 -17.70 6.28
C SER A 25 -7.12 -17.92 7.76
N HIS A 26 -7.29 -16.87 8.57
CA HIS A 26 -7.13 -16.94 10.02
C HIS A 26 -8.21 -16.12 10.70
N GLY A 27 -9.12 -16.81 11.39
CA GLY A 27 -10.33 -16.19 11.94
C GLY A 27 -11.14 -15.48 10.84
N PRO A 28 -11.50 -14.20 11.00
CA PRO A 28 -12.29 -13.45 10.03
C PRO A 28 -11.47 -12.91 8.84
N TYR A 29 -10.17 -13.19 8.79
CA TYR A 29 -9.27 -12.66 7.78
C TYR A 29 -8.97 -13.69 6.70
N THR A 30 -9.11 -13.30 5.43
CA THR A 30 -8.73 -14.12 4.27
C THR A 30 -7.66 -13.40 3.45
N PHE A 31 -6.53 -14.05 3.21
CA PHE A 31 -5.32 -13.44 2.65
C PHE A 31 -5.09 -13.78 1.18
N TYR A 32 -4.54 -12.81 0.45
CA TYR A 32 -4.32 -12.88 -1.00
C TYR A 32 -2.89 -12.44 -1.35
N LYS A 33 -2.43 -12.80 -2.55
CA LYS A 33 -1.07 -12.46 -3.01
C LYS A 33 -1.01 -11.25 -3.93
N ALA A 34 -2.14 -10.85 -4.51
CA ALA A 34 -2.18 -9.78 -5.50
C ALA A 34 -3.54 -9.09 -5.57
N VAL A 35 -3.52 -7.83 -5.96
CA VAL A 35 -4.70 -7.00 -6.24
C VAL A 35 -4.48 -6.20 -7.51
N ARG A 36 -5.53 -6.06 -8.31
CA ARG A 36 -5.58 -5.10 -9.41
C ARG A 36 -6.31 -3.86 -8.91
N ILE A 37 -5.63 -2.73 -8.99
CA ILE A 37 -6.14 -1.44 -8.53
C ILE A 37 -6.36 -0.50 -9.72
N GLY A 38 -7.36 0.37 -9.62
CA GLY A 38 -7.46 1.53 -10.49
C GLY A 38 -7.51 1.19 -11.99
N ASN A 39 -6.60 1.85 -12.72
CA ASN A 39 -6.31 1.72 -14.16
C ASN A 39 -5.79 0.34 -14.62
N GLY A 40 -6.04 -0.73 -13.87
CA GLY A 40 -5.57 -2.08 -14.19
C GLY A 40 -4.17 -2.41 -13.66
N ARG A 41 -3.56 -1.52 -12.85
CA ARG A 41 -2.25 -1.79 -12.26
C ARG A 41 -2.34 -2.95 -11.28
N VAL A 42 -1.49 -3.96 -11.45
CA VAL A 42 -1.42 -5.12 -10.56
C VAL A 42 -0.31 -4.94 -9.53
N LEU A 43 -0.66 -4.99 -8.25
CA LEU A 43 0.26 -5.03 -7.12
C LEU A 43 0.31 -6.43 -6.53
N ARG A 44 1.51 -6.93 -6.25
CA ARG A 44 1.79 -8.21 -5.59
C ARG A 44 2.55 -7.97 -4.30
N LEU A 45 2.49 -8.92 -3.37
CA LEU A 45 3.31 -8.87 -2.16
C LEU A 45 4.80 -8.68 -2.54
N GLY A 46 5.48 -7.78 -1.84
CA GLY A 46 6.86 -7.37 -2.11
C GLY A 46 7.04 -6.36 -3.25
N ASN A 47 5.96 -5.93 -3.94
CA ASN A 47 6.06 -4.84 -4.90
C ASN A 47 6.20 -3.49 -4.19
N PHE A 48 7.02 -2.63 -4.77
CA PHE A 48 7.25 -1.25 -4.36
C PHE A 48 6.53 -0.29 -5.30
N PHE A 49 5.94 0.77 -4.76
CA PHE A 49 5.26 1.81 -5.54
C PHE A 49 5.32 3.16 -4.82
N LEU A 50 5.21 4.25 -5.58
CA LEU A 50 5.07 5.58 -5.00
C LEU A 50 3.67 5.74 -4.41
N THR A 51 3.60 6.28 -3.19
CA THR A 51 2.34 6.54 -2.47
C THR A 51 2.42 7.80 -1.64
N LYS A 52 1.29 8.49 -1.51
CA LYS A 52 1.08 9.56 -0.55
C LYS A 52 0.34 9.01 0.67
N LEU A 53 0.49 9.65 1.83
CA LEU A 53 -0.29 9.30 3.03
C LEU A 53 -1.72 9.83 2.93
N TRP A 54 -1.87 11.01 2.35
CA TRP A 54 -3.15 11.67 2.09
C TRP A 54 -3.16 12.19 0.64
N SER A 55 -4.34 12.34 0.04
CA SER A 55 -4.48 12.81 -1.35
C SER A 55 -3.88 14.19 -1.57
N ASP A 56 -4.00 15.05 -0.57
CA ASP A 56 -3.48 16.42 -0.51
C ASP A 56 -2.07 16.51 0.11
N ALA A 57 -1.44 15.39 0.48
CA ALA A 57 -0.10 15.42 1.02
C ALA A 57 0.93 15.79 -0.06
N ASP A 58 1.80 16.75 0.24
CA ASP A 58 2.98 17.03 -0.57
C ASP A 58 4.03 15.91 -0.47
N LEU A 59 3.99 15.16 0.64
CA LEU A 59 4.93 14.11 0.93
C LEU A 59 4.63 12.83 0.14
N VAL A 60 5.53 12.48 -0.78
CA VAL A 60 5.55 11.19 -1.46
C VAL A 60 6.53 10.26 -0.74
N SER A 61 6.10 9.02 -0.55
CA SER A 61 6.89 7.92 0.03
C SER A 61 6.91 6.73 -0.93
N ILE A 62 7.82 5.79 -0.70
CA ILE A 62 7.78 4.48 -1.35
C ILE A 62 7.05 3.53 -0.40
N GLY A 63 5.99 2.88 -0.89
CA GLY A 63 5.28 1.83 -0.18
C GLY A 63 5.64 0.46 -0.73
N GLU A 64 5.95 -0.49 0.16
CA GLU A 64 6.11 -1.91 -0.17
C GLU A 64 4.89 -2.68 0.34
N LEU A 65 4.19 -3.41 -0.54
CA LEU A 65 3.03 -4.21 -0.16
C LEU A 65 3.46 -5.43 0.68
N GLN A 66 3.15 -5.43 1.97
CA GLN A 66 3.51 -6.51 2.90
C GLN A 66 2.41 -7.55 3.04
N LEU A 67 1.16 -7.12 3.07
CA LEU A 67 0.01 -7.99 3.34
C LEU A 67 -1.23 -7.48 2.63
N LEU A 68 -2.09 -8.40 2.18
CA LEU A 68 -3.34 -8.12 1.49
C LEU A 68 -4.42 -9.09 1.98
N TRP A 69 -5.56 -8.58 2.45
CA TRP A 69 -6.62 -9.41 3.02
C TRP A 69 -8.02 -8.81 2.92
N MET A 70 -9.03 -9.65 3.13
CA MET A 70 -10.41 -9.29 3.39
C MET A 70 -10.72 -9.51 4.88
N ASP A 71 -11.47 -8.61 5.51
CA ASP A 71 -12.05 -8.82 6.86
C ASP A 71 -13.56 -9.02 6.73
N SER A 72 -14.04 -10.23 7.05
CA SER A 72 -15.45 -10.60 6.91
C SER A 72 -16.38 -9.88 7.89
N ARG A 73 -15.84 -9.15 8.88
CA ARG A 73 -16.62 -8.34 9.84
C ARG A 73 -16.80 -6.89 9.38
N GLY A 74 -15.99 -6.47 8.41
CA GLY A 74 -15.98 -5.10 7.91
C GLY A 74 -16.77 -4.94 6.62
N PRO A 75 -16.71 -3.74 6.01
CA PRO A 75 -17.11 -3.59 4.61
C PRO A 75 -16.29 -4.58 3.77
N ASN A 76 -16.95 -5.26 2.84
CA ASN A 76 -16.35 -6.26 1.95
C ASN A 76 -15.38 -5.62 0.94
N GLN A 77 -14.28 -5.06 1.45
CA GLN A 77 -13.28 -4.31 0.71
C GLN A 77 -11.87 -4.88 0.99
N PRO A 78 -10.97 -4.89 0.00
CA PRO A 78 -9.57 -5.24 0.22
C PRO A 78 -8.87 -4.30 1.20
N LEU A 79 -8.07 -4.86 2.09
CA LEU A 79 -7.20 -4.15 3.03
C LEU A 79 -5.75 -4.52 2.75
N ALA A 80 -4.84 -3.55 2.98
CA ALA A 80 -3.42 -3.76 2.80
C ALA A 80 -2.59 -3.28 3.99
N SER A 81 -1.44 -3.90 4.16
CA SER A 81 -0.38 -3.42 5.05
C SER A 81 0.81 -3.03 4.19
N LEU A 82 1.32 -1.83 4.41
CA LEU A 82 2.44 -1.28 3.69
C LEU A 82 3.60 -1.03 4.66
N ARG A 83 4.83 -1.30 4.18
CA ARG A 83 6.04 -0.73 4.78
C ARG A 83 6.40 0.52 4.00
N LEU A 84 6.49 1.66 4.70
CA LEU A 84 6.82 2.94 4.07
C LEU A 84 8.30 3.26 4.21
N TYR A 85 8.86 3.81 3.14
CA TYR A 85 10.22 4.33 3.07
C TYR A 85 10.14 5.80 2.68
N PHE A 86 10.83 6.64 3.45
CA PHE A 86 10.89 8.09 3.25
C PHE A 86 12.28 8.49 2.82
N LEU A 87 12.38 9.55 2.00
CA LEU A 87 13.67 10.16 1.72
C LEU A 87 14.23 10.78 3.02
N PRO A 88 15.58 10.83 3.19
CA PRO A 88 16.20 11.44 4.36
C PRO A 88 15.70 12.85 4.68
N GLU A 89 15.44 13.66 3.65
CA GLU A 89 14.89 15.02 3.73
C GLU A 89 13.50 15.07 4.37
N ASN A 90 12.76 13.96 4.34
CA ASN A 90 11.44 13.86 4.92
C ASN A 90 11.45 13.23 6.32
N THR A 91 12.63 13.02 6.89
CA THR A 91 12.80 12.62 8.30
C THR A 91 13.08 13.86 9.16
N PRO A 92 12.75 13.84 10.47
CA PRO A 92 13.04 14.96 11.37
C PRO A 92 14.53 15.36 11.42
N ASP A 93 15.43 14.39 11.21
CA ASP A 93 16.87 14.58 11.20
C ASP A 93 17.40 15.20 9.90
N GLY A 94 16.56 15.25 8.85
CA GLY A 94 16.94 15.70 7.52
C GLY A 94 18.02 14.84 6.86
N ARG A 95 18.47 15.29 5.69
CA ARG A 95 19.61 14.68 5.00
C ARG A 95 20.91 15.03 5.73
N ARG A 96 21.78 14.02 5.87
CA ARG A 96 23.16 14.11 6.39
C ARG A 96 24.16 13.64 5.33
N ASP A 97 25.42 14.06 5.46
CA ASP A 97 26.55 13.70 4.55
C ASP A 97 26.84 12.20 4.44
N THR A 98 26.30 11.40 5.35
CA THR A 98 26.40 9.93 5.33
C THR A 98 25.33 9.26 4.45
N HIS A 99 24.36 10.02 3.93
CA HIS A 99 23.32 9.47 3.06
C HIS A 99 23.83 9.35 1.61
N GLY A 100 23.18 8.48 0.85
CA GLY A 100 23.53 8.20 -0.54
C GLY A 100 23.22 9.35 -1.51
N GLU A 101 23.12 9.00 -2.79
CA GLU A 101 23.05 9.86 -3.97
C GLU A 101 22.71 11.35 -3.72
N TYR A 102 23.72 12.20 -3.95
CA TYR A 102 23.59 13.64 -4.10
C TYR A 102 23.34 13.95 -5.58
N LYS A 103 22.41 14.88 -5.87
CA LYS A 103 22.18 15.39 -7.22
C LYS A 103 23.30 16.33 -7.65
#